data_AF-A0A1Y0VUD8-F1
#
_entry.id   AF-A0A1Y0VUD8-F1
#
_cell.length_a   1.000
_cell.length_b   1.000
_cell.length_c   1.000
_cell.angle_alpha   90.00
_cell.angle_beta   90.00
_cell.angle_gamma   90.00
#
_symmetry.space_group_name_H-M   'P 1'
#
loop_
_entity.id
_entity.type
_entity.pdbx_description
1 polymer ?
#
loop_
_entity_poly.entity_id
_entity_poly.type
_entity_poly.pdbx_seq_one_letter_code
_entity_poly.pdbx_strand_id
1 'polypeptide(L)'
;MLLFYYLLIGILGASWGSFLLVLYERRLVGQSIIFPPSHCSNCSTPLPYYCLFPIVSYWSCRGRCIFCDVSIPTYSVMLEILSALFFLTIVPTTSPTPFSFICFFILSYLAVEDVAVQSVSTHILIFPAYLLVKFNFSWLNFAILLILTFLLFNNLEHLACFQKIGQGDIEILLFFTLLVGAHLTTLIILIAATLGATVLFFTKKA
;
A
#
# COMPACT_ATOMS: atom_id res chain seq x y z
N MET A 1 -2.89 -28.10 -12.42
CA MET A 1 -1.66 -27.49 -11.87
C MET A 1 -1.67 -25.97 -12.02
N LEU A 2 -1.83 -25.43 -13.24
CA LEU A 2 -1.82 -23.98 -13.49
C LEU A 2 -2.95 -23.22 -12.76
N LEU A 3 -4.19 -23.73 -12.82
CA LEU A 3 -5.33 -23.12 -12.11
C LEU A 3 -5.10 -23.01 -10.60
N PHE A 4 -4.60 -24.08 -9.99
CA PHE A 4 -4.28 -24.11 -8.56
C PHE A 4 -3.21 -23.08 -8.18
N TYR A 5 -2.19 -22.92 -9.03
CA TYR A 5 -1.14 -21.92 -8.86
C TYR A 5 -1.69 -20.47 -8.87
N TYR A 6 -2.50 -20.12 -9.86
CA TYR A 6 -3.15 -18.79 -9.91
C TYR A 6 -4.07 -18.55 -8.71
N LEU A 7 -4.85 -19.58 -8.32
CA LEU A 7 -5.75 -19.49 -7.17
C LEU A 7 -4.97 -19.19 -5.88
N LEU A 8 -3.84 -19.86 -5.66
CA LEU A 8 -2.99 -19.63 -4.50
C LEU A 8 -2.40 -18.21 -4.49
N ILE A 9 -1.95 -17.71 -5.64
CA ILE A 9 -1.45 -16.33 -5.78
C ILE A 9 -2.54 -15.31 -5.47
N GLY A 10 -3.74 -15.51 -6.00
CA GLY A 10 -4.89 -14.63 -5.75
C GLY A 10 -5.26 -14.59 -4.27
N ILE A 11 -5.29 -15.74 -3.60
CA ILE A 11 -5.54 -15.80 -2.15
C ILE A 11 -4.46 -15.06 -1.38
N LEU A 12 -3.18 -15.27 -1.67
CA LEU A 12 -2.09 -14.57 -0.99
C LEU A 12 -2.17 -13.06 -1.17
N GLY A 13 -2.47 -12.60 -2.38
CA GLY A 13 -2.69 -11.18 -2.66
C GLY A 13 -3.86 -10.62 -1.85
N ALA A 14 -5.02 -11.29 -1.88
CA ALA A 14 -6.19 -10.86 -1.12
C ALA A 14 -5.92 -10.85 0.40
N SER A 15 -5.19 -11.83 0.91
CA SER A 15 -4.76 -11.89 2.32
C SER A 15 -3.84 -10.73 2.68
N TRP A 16 -2.93 -10.34 1.79
CA TRP A 16 -2.10 -9.15 2.00
C TRP A 16 -2.96 -7.89 2.09
N GLY A 17 -3.94 -7.72 1.20
CA GLY A 17 -4.87 -6.59 1.28
C GLY A 17 -5.64 -6.54 2.60
N SER A 18 -6.24 -7.66 3.00
CA SER A 18 -6.96 -7.76 4.28
C SER A 18 -6.05 -7.41 5.47
N PHE A 19 -4.80 -7.90 5.44
CA PHE A 19 -3.81 -7.61 6.47
C PHE A 19 -3.40 -6.14 6.53
N LEU A 20 -3.23 -5.46 5.39
CA LEU A 20 -2.89 -4.03 5.35
C LEU A 20 -3.91 -3.17 6.11
N LEU A 21 -5.20 -3.46 5.95
CA LEU A 21 -6.24 -2.71 6.64
C LEU A 21 -6.15 -2.91 8.16
N VAL A 22 -6.00 -4.14 8.62
CA VAL A 22 -5.86 -4.47 10.05
C VAL A 22 -4.58 -3.85 10.62
N LEU A 23 -3.48 -3.90 9.89
CA LEU A 23 -2.19 -3.35 10.33
C LEU A 23 -2.30 -1.83 10.50
N TYR A 24 -2.98 -1.16 9.57
CA TYR A 24 -3.25 0.27 9.67
C TYR A 24 -4.15 0.60 10.88
N GLU A 25 -5.32 -0.05 11.00
CA GLU A 25 -6.28 0.19 12.09
C GLU A 25 -5.63 0.01 13.47
N ARG A 26 -4.81 -1.04 13.63
CA ARG A 26 -4.09 -1.29 14.87
C ARG A 26 -3.04 -0.23 15.16
N ARG A 27 -2.33 0.26 14.14
CA ARG A 27 -1.33 1.32 14.32
C ARG A 27 -1.96 2.60 14.84
N LEU A 28 -3.13 3.01 14.34
CA LEU A 28 -3.83 4.20 14.81
C LEU A 28 -4.13 4.17 16.30
N VAL A 29 -4.50 3.00 16.82
CA VAL A 29 -4.89 2.80 18.22
C VAL A 29 -3.71 2.33 19.08
N GLY A 30 -2.50 2.23 18.51
CA GLY A 30 -1.31 1.73 19.20
C GLY A 30 -1.42 0.27 19.65
N GLN A 31 -2.27 -0.52 18.99
CA GLN A 31 -2.47 -1.93 19.30
C GLN A 31 -1.37 -2.80 18.68
N SER A 32 -1.09 -3.94 19.32
CA SER A 32 -0.14 -4.92 18.80
C SER A 32 -0.65 -5.55 17.51
N ILE A 33 0.24 -5.73 16.54
CA ILE A 33 -0.05 -6.40 15.25
C ILE A 33 -0.30 -7.91 15.47
N ILE A 34 0.22 -8.48 16.55
CA ILE A 34 0.18 -9.93 16.82
C ILE A 34 -1.05 -10.31 17.64
N PHE A 35 -1.36 -9.55 18.69
CA PHE A 35 -2.47 -9.83 19.62
C PHE A 35 -3.26 -8.56 19.93
N PRO A 36 -4.59 -8.62 20.09
CA PRO A 36 -5.47 -9.80 20.03
C PRO A 36 -5.70 -10.34 18.60
N PRO A 37 -6.38 -11.50 18.40
CA PRO A 37 -6.80 -11.93 17.07
C PRO A 37 -7.75 -10.91 16.41
N SER A 38 -8.00 -11.09 15.11
CA SER A 38 -8.96 -10.27 14.36
C SER A 38 -10.35 -10.33 15.01
N HIS A 39 -10.96 -9.17 15.17
CA HIS A 39 -12.24 -9.00 15.85
C HIS A 39 -13.08 -7.93 15.14
N CYS A 40 -14.39 -7.95 15.37
CA CYS A 40 -15.26 -6.90 14.86
C CYS A 40 -14.99 -5.57 15.59
N SER A 41 -14.84 -4.48 14.84
CA SER A 41 -14.60 -3.14 15.41
C SER A 41 -15.76 -2.57 16.23
N ASN A 42 -16.99 -3.10 16.05
CA ASN A 42 -18.18 -2.63 16.76
C ASN A 42 -18.52 -3.44 18.00
N CYS A 43 -18.59 -4.78 17.90
CA CYS A 43 -18.97 -5.65 19.01
C CYS A 43 -17.79 -6.35 19.69
N SER A 44 -16.56 -6.15 19.20
CA SER A 44 -15.31 -6.73 19.73
C SER A 44 -15.29 -8.26 19.79
N THR A 45 -16.26 -8.94 19.17
CA THR A 45 -16.31 -10.40 19.12
C THR A 45 -15.17 -10.90 18.23
N PRO A 46 -14.37 -11.88 18.69
CA PRO A 46 -13.30 -12.46 17.90
C PRO A 46 -13.90 -13.16 16.66
N LEU A 47 -13.31 -12.91 15.49
CA LEU A 47 -13.77 -13.48 14.25
C LEU A 47 -13.25 -14.93 14.11
N PRO A 48 -14.13 -15.90 13.81
CA PRO A 48 -13.71 -17.27 13.57
C PRO A 48 -12.94 -17.36 12.24
N TYR A 49 -12.11 -18.39 12.09
CA TYR A 49 -11.20 -18.54 10.94
C TYR A 49 -11.90 -18.46 9.57
N TYR A 50 -13.13 -18.96 9.46
CA TYR A 50 -13.89 -18.92 8.20
C TYR A 50 -14.38 -17.52 7.82
N CYS A 51 -14.47 -16.59 8.78
CA CYS A 51 -14.74 -15.18 8.50
C CYS A 51 -13.48 -14.41 8.06
N LEU A 52 -12.30 -15.04 8.14
CA LEU A 52 -11.03 -14.42 7.75
C LEU A 52 -10.65 -14.68 6.29
N PHE A 53 -11.42 -15.50 5.54
CA PHE A 53 -11.18 -15.70 4.12
C PHE A 53 -11.51 -14.42 3.33
N PRO A 54 -10.50 -13.70 2.79
CA PRO A 54 -10.71 -12.44 2.09
C PRO A 54 -11.68 -12.61 0.92
N ILE A 55 -12.45 -11.57 0.62
CA ILE A 55 -13.48 -11.50 -0.43
C ILE A 55 -14.68 -12.42 -0.13
N VAL A 56 -14.44 -13.71 0.11
CA VAL A 56 -15.47 -14.73 0.33
C VAL A 56 -16.28 -14.45 1.60
N SER A 57 -15.62 -14.06 2.69
CA SER A 57 -16.31 -13.76 3.95
C SER A 57 -17.27 -12.58 3.79
N TYR A 58 -16.85 -11.52 3.09
CA TYR A 58 -17.71 -10.36 2.85
C TYR A 58 -18.97 -10.72 2.06
N TRP A 59 -18.83 -11.49 0.98
CA TRP A 59 -19.97 -11.90 0.17
C TRP A 59 -20.90 -12.86 0.93
N SER A 60 -20.33 -13.81 1.66
CA SER A 60 -21.09 -14.78 2.45
C SER A 60 -21.89 -14.09 3.58
N CYS A 61 -21.31 -13.07 4.19
CA CYS A 61 -21.95 -12.28 5.24
C CYS A 61 -22.76 -11.09 4.70
N ARG A 62 -22.92 -10.96 3.36
CA ARG A 62 -23.64 -9.86 2.69
C ARG A 62 -23.14 -8.47 3.11
N GLY A 63 -21.83 -8.34 3.32
CA GLY A 63 -21.18 -7.10 3.75
C GLY A 63 -21.53 -6.67 5.17
N ARG A 64 -21.92 -7.59 6.05
CA ARG A 64 -22.27 -7.31 7.45
C ARG A 64 -21.58 -8.27 8.41
N CYS A 65 -21.39 -7.84 9.65
CA CYS A 65 -20.90 -8.73 10.70
C CYS A 65 -21.97 -9.76 11.08
N ILE A 66 -21.63 -11.05 11.14
CA ILE A 66 -22.58 -12.13 11.51
C ILE A 66 -23.09 -12.00 12.95
N PHE A 67 -22.35 -11.31 13.83
CA PHE A 67 -22.69 -11.22 15.25
C PHE A 67 -23.51 -9.98 15.61
N CYS A 68 -23.30 -8.85 14.93
CA CYS A 68 -23.93 -7.56 15.29
C CYS A 68 -24.56 -6.82 14.12
N ASP A 69 -24.60 -7.41 12.91
CA ASP A 69 -25.19 -6.87 11.69
C ASP A 69 -24.67 -5.50 11.22
N VAL A 70 -23.60 -4.99 11.84
CA VAL A 70 -22.93 -3.76 11.42
C VAL A 70 -22.37 -3.93 10.01
N SER A 71 -22.54 -2.92 9.17
CA SER A 71 -22.02 -2.93 7.80
C SER A 71 -20.50 -2.90 7.78
N ILE A 72 -19.90 -3.82 7.02
CA ILE A 72 -18.47 -3.84 6.74
C ILE A 72 -18.21 -2.84 5.60
N PRO A 73 -17.28 -1.90 5.75
CA PRO A 73 -17.01 -0.90 4.73
C PRO A 73 -16.57 -1.52 3.40
N THR A 74 -17.08 -1.01 2.28
CA THR A 74 -16.80 -1.54 0.93
C THR A 74 -15.33 -1.40 0.54
N TYR A 75 -14.63 -0.38 1.04
CA TYR A 75 -13.21 -0.17 0.75
C TYR A 75 -12.33 -1.34 1.20
N SER A 76 -12.74 -2.08 2.24
CA SER A 76 -11.99 -3.26 2.75
C SER A 76 -11.87 -4.33 1.66
N VAL A 77 -12.99 -4.69 1.04
CA VAL A 77 -13.05 -5.69 -0.04
C VAL A 77 -12.41 -5.17 -1.31
N MET A 78 -12.59 -3.87 -1.62
CA MET A 78 -11.92 -3.28 -2.79
C MET A 78 -10.41 -3.43 -2.67
N LEU A 79 -9.85 -3.24 -1.48
CA LEU A 79 -8.42 -3.38 -1.22
C LEU A 79 -7.95 -4.84 -1.32
N GLU A 80 -8.75 -5.80 -0.83
CA GLU A 80 -8.51 -7.23 -1.02
C GLU A 80 -8.53 -7.63 -2.51
N ILE A 81 -9.47 -7.11 -3.30
CA ILE A 81 -9.55 -7.38 -4.73
C ILE A 81 -8.37 -6.75 -5.48
N LEU A 82 -8.04 -5.49 -5.19
CA LEU A 82 -6.93 -4.78 -5.84
C LEU A 82 -5.58 -5.48 -5.58
N SER A 83 -5.35 -5.89 -4.33
CA SER A 83 -4.14 -6.64 -3.97
C SER A 83 -4.10 -8.03 -4.61
N ALA A 84 -5.23 -8.75 -4.69
CA ALA A 84 -5.32 -10.02 -5.42
C ALA A 84 -4.98 -9.87 -6.91
N LEU A 85 -5.54 -8.85 -7.58
CA LEU A 85 -5.28 -8.57 -8.99
C LEU A 85 -3.82 -8.18 -9.24
N PHE A 86 -3.23 -7.40 -8.33
CA PHE A 86 -1.81 -7.06 -8.40
C PHE A 86 -0.92 -8.32 -8.34
N PHE A 87 -1.20 -9.23 -7.41
CA PHE A 87 -0.45 -10.49 -7.29
C PHE A 87 -0.63 -11.38 -8.53
N LEU A 88 -1.87 -11.53 -9.01
CA LEU A 88 -2.20 -12.33 -10.19
C LEU A 88 -1.56 -11.82 -11.47
N THR A 89 -1.31 -10.51 -11.57
CA THR A 89 -0.65 -9.92 -12.74
C THR A 89 0.87 -10.01 -12.62
N ILE A 90 1.46 -9.69 -11.47
CA ILE A 90 2.90 -9.52 -11.35
C ILE A 90 3.65 -10.81 -11.11
N VAL A 91 3.17 -11.68 -10.22
CA VAL A 91 3.87 -12.93 -9.87
C VAL A 91 4.06 -13.86 -11.09
N PRO A 92 3.08 -14.00 -12.01
CA PRO A 92 3.22 -14.89 -13.17
C PRO A 92 3.94 -14.26 -14.37
N THR A 93 3.90 -12.93 -14.51
CA THR A 93 4.44 -12.23 -15.70
C THR A 93 5.87 -11.74 -15.50
N THR A 94 6.22 -11.44 -14.26
CA THR A 94 7.57 -11.03 -13.88
C THR A 94 8.24 -12.17 -13.13
N SER A 95 9.57 -12.20 -13.10
CA SER A 95 10.31 -13.01 -12.14
C SER A 95 10.65 -12.12 -10.93
N PRO A 96 9.68 -11.80 -10.05
CA PRO A 96 9.90 -10.84 -8.98
C PRO A 96 10.99 -11.37 -8.04
N THR A 97 11.94 -10.51 -7.70
CA THR A 97 12.94 -10.82 -6.69
C THR A 97 12.33 -10.65 -5.29
N PRO A 98 12.86 -11.31 -4.25
CA PRO A 98 12.42 -11.08 -2.87
C PRO A 98 12.45 -9.60 -2.48
N PHE A 99 13.42 -8.85 -3.00
CA PHE A 99 13.55 -7.41 -2.79
C PHE A 99 12.37 -6.62 -3.38
N SER A 100 11.88 -6.99 -4.57
CA SER A 100 10.70 -6.35 -5.17
C SER A 100 9.43 -6.57 -4.35
N PHE A 101 9.25 -7.75 -3.74
CA PHE A 101 8.14 -7.99 -2.82
C PHE A 101 8.22 -7.12 -1.56
N ILE A 102 9.41 -6.97 -0.98
CA ILE A 102 9.60 -6.09 0.18
C ILE A 102 9.24 -4.64 -0.18
N CYS A 103 9.71 -4.13 -1.32
CA CYS A 103 9.36 -2.79 -1.78
C CYS A 103 7.86 -2.64 -2.01
N PHE A 104 7.22 -3.64 -2.60
CA PHE A 104 5.77 -3.66 -2.79
C PHE A 104 5.01 -3.64 -1.46
N PHE A 105 5.42 -4.45 -0.48
CA PHE A 105 4.79 -4.47 0.84
C PHE A 105 4.89 -3.12 1.55
N ILE A 106 6.07 -2.47 1.48
CA ILE A 106 6.26 -1.14 2.05
C ILE A 106 5.41 -0.10 1.31
N LEU A 107 5.46 -0.06 -0.03
CA LEU A 107 4.72 0.93 -0.82
C LEU A 107 3.20 0.76 -0.69
N SER A 108 2.70 -0.47 -0.71
CA SER A 108 1.27 -0.74 -0.51
C SER A 108 0.82 -0.34 0.90
N TYR A 109 1.67 -0.52 1.91
CA TYR A 109 1.40 -0.01 3.25
C TYR A 109 1.32 1.51 3.31
N LEU A 110 2.32 2.22 2.75
CA LEU A 110 2.33 3.68 2.70
C LEU A 110 1.11 4.23 1.95
N ALA A 111 0.64 3.54 0.90
CA ALA A 111 -0.57 3.91 0.19
C ALA A 111 -1.84 3.81 1.04
N VAL A 112 -1.95 2.77 1.89
CA VAL A 112 -3.08 2.67 2.84
C VAL A 112 -3.00 3.73 3.93
N GLU A 113 -1.79 4.01 4.44
CA GLU A 113 -1.56 5.05 5.43
C GLU A 113 -1.98 6.44 4.89
N ASP A 114 -1.57 6.76 3.67
CA ASP A 114 -1.89 8.02 3.00
C ASP A 114 -3.40 8.23 2.84
N VAL A 115 -4.12 7.23 2.30
CA VAL A 115 -5.57 7.30 2.10
C VAL A 115 -6.31 7.57 3.42
N ALA A 116 -5.77 7.08 4.53
CA ALA A 116 -6.51 7.03 5.78
C ALA A 116 -6.13 8.14 6.78
N VAL A 117 -4.90 8.68 6.74
CA VAL A 117 -4.43 9.76 7.65
C VAL A 117 -3.93 10.99 6.89
N GLN A 118 -3.66 10.89 5.59
CA GLN A 118 -3.02 11.95 4.79
C GLN A 118 -1.65 12.39 5.35
N SER A 119 -0.99 11.49 6.09
CA SER A 119 0.41 11.62 6.50
C SER A 119 1.10 10.28 6.27
N VAL A 120 2.36 10.31 5.85
CA VAL A 120 3.06 9.13 5.36
C VAL A 120 4.37 8.94 6.11
N SER A 121 4.58 7.73 6.64
CA SER A 121 5.78 7.34 7.39
C SER A 121 6.94 6.89 6.48
N THR A 122 7.41 7.82 5.66
CA THR A 122 8.42 7.59 4.61
C THR A 122 9.80 7.15 5.13
N HIS A 123 10.11 7.31 6.43
CA HIS A 123 11.38 6.84 7.02
C HIS A 123 11.66 5.34 6.79
N ILE A 124 10.62 4.52 6.60
CA ILE A 124 10.76 3.09 6.30
C ILE A 124 11.49 2.87 4.96
N LEU A 125 11.48 3.85 4.05
CA LEU A 125 12.12 3.78 2.73
C LEU A 125 13.65 3.86 2.77
N ILE A 126 14.27 4.29 3.87
CA ILE A 126 15.74 4.47 3.97
C ILE A 126 16.47 3.15 3.68
N PHE A 127 16.04 2.07 4.32
CA PHE A 127 16.68 0.77 4.21
C PHE A 127 16.62 0.19 2.78
N PRO A 128 15.44 0.08 2.12
CA PRO A 128 15.40 -0.37 0.73
C PRO A 128 16.09 0.58 -0.24
N ALA A 129 16.04 1.90 -0.01
CA ALA A 129 16.75 2.88 -0.85
C ALA A 129 18.27 2.68 -0.80
N TYR A 130 18.83 2.48 0.39
CA TYR A 130 20.25 2.18 0.55
C TYR A 130 20.65 0.89 -0.18
N LEU A 131 19.85 -0.18 -0.05
CA LEU A 131 20.11 -1.44 -0.74
C LEU A 131 20.08 -1.28 -2.26
N LEU A 132 19.13 -0.54 -2.82
CA LEU A 132 19.05 -0.25 -4.26
C LEU A 132 20.32 0.37 -4.80
N VAL A 133 20.81 1.42 -4.13
CA VAL A 133 22.05 2.11 -4.55
C VAL A 133 23.27 1.22 -4.38
N LYS A 134 23.31 0.40 -3.32
CA LYS A 134 24.41 -0.54 -3.09
C LYS A 134 24.52 -1.58 -4.20
N PHE A 135 23.40 -2.13 -4.67
CA PHE A 135 23.39 -3.14 -5.73
C PHE A 135 23.53 -2.55 -7.13
N ASN A 136 23.04 -1.34 -7.37
CA ASN A 136 23.08 -0.66 -8.67
C ASN A 136 23.71 0.73 -8.53
N PHE A 137 25.00 0.76 -8.20
CA PHE A 137 25.71 2.00 -7.94
C PHE A 137 25.90 2.82 -9.21
N SER A 138 25.45 4.07 -9.15
CA SER A 138 25.81 5.12 -10.10
C SER A 138 25.90 6.44 -9.33
N TRP A 139 26.67 7.40 -9.83
CA TRP A 139 26.76 8.74 -9.22
C TRP A 139 25.39 9.42 -9.11
N LEU A 140 24.51 9.18 -10.10
CA LEU A 140 23.15 9.68 -10.09
C LEU A 140 22.32 9.05 -8.95
N ASN A 141 22.33 7.71 -8.84
CA ASN A 141 21.59 7.00 -7.78
C ASN A 141 22.09 7.37 -6.38
N PHE A 142 23.41 7.55 -6.22
CA PHE A 142 24.00 8.00 -4.98
C PHE A 142 23.55 9.43 -4.62
N ALA A 143 23.54 10.36 -5.58
CA ALA A 143 23.04 11.70 -5.36
C ALA A 143 21.55 11.72 -4.98
N ILE A 144 20.72 10.90 -5.64
CA ILE A 144 19.29 10.75 -5.30
C ILE A 144 19.13 10.23 -3.86
N LEU A 145 19.92 9.23 -3.45
CA LEU A 145 19.88 8.72 -2.08
C LEU A 145 20.27 9.78 -1.05
N LEU A 146 21.28 10.61 -1.33
CA LEU A 146 21.67 11.71 -0.44
C LEU A 146 20.56 12.75 -0.31
N ILE A 147 19.88 13.09 -1.41
CA ILE A 147 18.74 14.01 -1.38
C ILE A 147 17.59 13.40 -0.58
N LEU A 148 17.26 12.14 -0.83
CA LEU A 148 16.19 11.43 -0.13
C LEU A 148 16.46 11.36 1.38
N THR A 149 17.68 10.99 1.80
CA THR A 149 18.01 10.95 3.23
C THR A 149 18.02 12.35 3.85
N PHE A 150 18.51 13.37 3.12
CA PHE A 150 18.46 14.75 3.59
C PHE A 150 17.02 15.23 3.83
N LEU A 151 16.09 14.93 2.92
CA LEU A 151 14.66 15.23 3.12
C LEU A 151 14.12 14.46 4.33
N LEU A 152 14.36 13.16 4.42
CA LEU A 152 13.85 12.34 5.52
C LEU A 152 14.34 12.78 6.90
N PHE A 153 15.54 13.35 7.03
CA PHE A 153 16.05 13.84 8.32
C PHE A 153 15.65 15.28 8.65
N ASN A 154 15.22 16.06 7.66
CA ASN A 154 14.85 17.46 7.84
C ASN A 154 13.37 17.66 7.49
N ASN A 155 12.56 18.05 8.46
CA ASN A 155 11.19 18.45 8.15
C ASN A 155 11.20 19.83 7.47
N LEU A 156 10.95 19.83 6.15
CA LEU A 156 10.97 21.01 5.29
C LEU A 156 9.57 21.38 4.79
N GLU A 157 8.51 20.81 5.38
CA GLU A 157 7.11 21.10 5.04
C GLU A 157 6.78 22.60 5.09
N HIS A 158 7.49 23.37 5.92
CA HIS A 158 7.31 24.81 6.05
C HIS A 158 7.74 25.61 4.81
N LEU A 159 8.54 25.05 3.90
CA LEU A 159 8.98 25.76 2.68
C LEU A 159 7.84 25.79 1.65
N ALA A 160 7.67 26.93 0.98
CA ALA A 160 6.60 27.17 0.01
C ALA A 160 6.55 26.16 -1.16
N CYS A 161 7.68 25.53 -1.50
CA CYS A 161 7.74 24.47 -2.52
C CYS A 161 6.95 23.22 -2.09
N PHE A 162 7.02 22.84 -0.82
CA PHE A 162 6.39 21.63 -0.28
C PHE A 162 4.92 21.81 0.06
N GLN A 163 4.43 23.04 0.24
CA GLN A 163 3.01 23.29 0.53
C GLN A 163 2.03 22.86 -0.59
N LYS A 164 2.52 22.69 -1.83
CA LYS A 164 1.67 22.31 -2.97
C LYS A 164 1.62 20.81 -3.25
N ILE A 165 2.72 20.10 -3.01
CA ILE A 165 2.90 18.68 -3.37
C ILE A 165 2.99 17.80 -2.11
N GLY A 166 3.45 18.33 -0.98
CA GLY A 166 3.78 17.54 0.21
C GLY A 166 5.21 16.98 0.13
N GLN A 167 5.88 16.93 1.28
CA GLN A 167 7.24 16.38 1.37
C GLN A 167 7.25 14.86 1.12
N GLY A 168 6.28 14.13 1.70
CA GLY A 168 6.17 12.68 1.53
C GLY A 168 6.03 12.23 0.08
N ASP A 169 5.27 12.97 -0.73
CA ASP A 169 5.11 12.69 -2.17
C ASP A 169 6.44 12.79 -2.90
N ILE A 170 7.25 13.81 -2.62
CA ILE A 170 8.57 13.98 -3.24
C ILE A 170 9.51 12.83 -2.83
N GLU A 171 9.47 12.42 -1.56
CA GLU A 171 10.29 11.30 -1.07
C GLU A 171 9.89 9.96 -1.73
N ILE A 172 8.59 9.72 -1.91
CA ILE A 172 8.08 8.55 -2.64
C ILE A 172 8.50 8.59 -4.11
N LEU A 173 8.41 9.76 -4.76
CA LEU A 173 8.84 9.92 -6.15
C LEU A 173 10.34 9.67 -6.32
N LEU A 174 11.17 10.20 -5.42
CA LEU A 174 12.61 9.92 -5.41
C LEU A 174 12.87 8.43 -5.20
N PHE A 175 12.13 7.77 -4.29
CA PHE A 175 12.24 6.32 -4.10
C PHE A 175 11.84 5.54 -5.37
N PHE A 176 10.75 5.91 -6.05
CA PHE A 176 10.38 5.30 -7.33
C PHE A 176 11.46 5.48 -8.39
N THR A 177 12.15 6.64 -8.43
CA THR A 177 13.25 6.87 -9.38
C THR A 177 14.43 5.94 -9.13
N LEU A 178 14.74 5.63 -7.87
CA LEU A 178 15.75 4.63 -7.50
C LEU A 178 15.30 3.20 -7.86
N LEU A 179 14.02 2.89 -7.68
CA LEU A 179 13.48 1.55 -7.84
C LEU A 179 13.33 1.15 -9.32
N VAL A 180 12.80 2.05 -10.15
CA VAL A 180 12.35 1.72 -11.52
C VAL A 180 12.99 2.65 -12.57
N GLY A 181 13.61 3.76 -12.16
CA GLY A 181 14.26 4.72 -13.04
C GLY A 181 13.35 5.87 -13.49
N ALA A 182 13.96 7.01 -13.84
CA ALA A 182 13.27 8.28 -14.09
C ALA A 182 12.23 8.24 -15.23
N HIS A 183 12.47 7.45 -16.28
CA HIS A 183 11.53 7.33 -17.39
C HIS A 183 10.22 6.63 -16.98
N LEU A 184 10.32 5.58 -16.15
CA LEU A 184 9.13 4.85 -15.73
C LEU A 184 8.39 5.61 -14.63
N THR A 185 9.09 6.37 -13.79
CA THR A 185 8.44 7.24 -12.81
C THR A 185 7.61 8.35 -13.44
N THR A 186 8.07 8.96 -14.53
CA THR A 186 7.26 9.98 -15.22
C THR A 186 5.99 9.38 -15.81
N LEU A 187 6.05 8.15 -16.32
CA LEU A 187 4.87 7.38 -16.73
C LEU A 187 3.92 7.09 -15.56
N ILE A 188 4.46 6.67 -14.40
CA ILE A 188 3.66 6.45 -13.19
C ILE A 188 2.94 7.74 -12.78
N ILE A 189 3.65 8.88 -12.75
CA ILE A 189 3.06 10.18 -12.44
C ILE A 189 1.95 10.53 -13.45
N LEU A 190 2.18 10.32 -14.74
CA LEU A 190 1.18 10.60 -15.77
C LEU A 190 -0.08 9.76 -15.59
N ILE A 191 0.07 8.46 -15.33
CA ILE A 191 -1.05 7.54 -15.09
C ILE A 191 -1.79 7.94 -13.80
N ALA A 192 -1.06 8.23 -12.72
CA ALA A 192 -1.66 8.65 -11.45
C ALA A 192 -2.42 9.99 -11.60
N ALA A 193 -1.83 10.98 -12.27
CA ALA A 193 -2.45 12.29 -12.49
C ALA A 193 -3.69 12.20 -13.39
N THR A 194 -3.65 11.37 -14.44
CA THR A 194 -4.83 11.15 -15.31
C THR A 194 -5.96 10.45 -14.56
N LEU A 195 -5.66 9.40 -13.79
CA LEU A 195 -6.65 8.73 -12.94
C LEU A 195 -7.25 9.71 -11.92
N GLY A 196 -6.42 10.46 -11.20
CA GLY A 196 -6.87 11.49 -10.25
C GLY A 196 -7.76 12.55 -10.90
N ALA A 197 -7.38 13.06 -12.08
CA ALA A 197 -8.17 14.02 -12.83
C ALA A 197 -9.53 13.45 -13.28
N THR A 198 -9.58 12.19 -13.72
CA THR A 198 -10.85 11.54 -14.09
C THR A 198 -11.78 11.40 -12.89
N VAL A 199 -11.26 10.95 -11.75
CA VAL A 199 -12.06 10.85 -10.51
C VAL A 199 -12.59 12.21 -10.11
N LEU A 200 -11.75 13.25 -10.10
CA LEU A 200 -12.16 14.62 -9.80
C LEU A 200 -13.23 15.15 -10.76
N PHE A 201 -13.13 14.84 -12.05
CA PHE A 201 -14.12 15.25 -13.05
C PHE A 201 -15.50 14.61 -12.80
N PHE A 202 -15.53 13.35 -12.39
CA PHE A 202 -16.79 12.66 -12.06
C PHE A 202 -17.36 13.06 -10.69
N THR A 203 -16.51 13.41 -9.72
CA THR A 203 -16.97 13.79 -8.37
C THR A 203 -17.36 15.27 -8.26
N LYS A 204 -16.75 16.19 -9.03
CA LYS A 204 -17.13 17.62 -9.04
C LYS A 204 -18.45 17.94 -9.76
N LYS A 205 -19.09 16.94 -10.38
CA LYS A 205 -20.35 17.13 -11.11
C LYS A 205 -21.62 16.90 -10.27
N ALA A 206 -21.50 16.89 -8.94
CA ALA A 206 -22.60 16.86 -7.97
C ALA A 206 -22.71 18.19 -7.21
#